data_AF-A0A3A4QDQ1-F1
#
_entry.id   AF-A0A3A4QDQ1-F1
#
_cell.length_a   1.000
_cell.length_b   1.000
_cell.length_c   1.000
_cell.angle_alpha   90.00
_cell.angle_beta   90.00
_cell.angle_gamma   90.00
#
_symmetry.space_group_name_H-M   'P 1'
#
loop_
_entity.id
_entity.type
_entity.pdbx_description
1 polymer ?
#
loop_
_entity_poly.entity_id
_entity_poly.type
_entity_poly.pdbx_seq_one_letter_code
_entity_poly.pdbx_strand_id
1 'polypeptide(L)'
;MEFTKHFKYMVNERKIREEWINQTLNEPDRMEQHEDGTIHFIKRIPENGGRWLRIVINSSISPNRAITAFFDRRLRRSKNENQSR
;
A
#
# COMPACT_ATOMS: atom_id res chain seq x y z
N MET A 1 -11.29 -0.34 -12.69
CA MET A 1 -10.78 -0.63 -11.34
C MET A 1 -11.92 -0.38 -10.35
N GLU A 2 -12.26 -1.35 -9.51
CA GLU A 2 -13.33 -1.19 -8.51
C GLU A 2 -12.80 -1.29 -7.08
N PHE A 3 -13.30 -0.42 -6.19
CA PHE A 3 -13.00 -0.47 -4.76
C PHE A 3 -14.03 -1.32 -4.03
N THR A 4 -13.60 -2.42 -3.42
CA THR A 4 -14.49 -3.26 -2.61
C THR A 4 -14.97 -2.52 -1.36
N LYS A 5 -16.12 -2.92 -0.80
CA LYS A 5 -16.61 -2.37 0.48
C LYS A 5 -15.56 -2.50 1.58
N HIS A 6 -14.85 -3.63 1.62
CA HIS A 6 -13.77 -3.87 2.57
C HIS A 6 -12.62 -2.87 2.40
N PHE A 7 -12.20 -2.63 1.16
CA PHE A 7 -11.17 -1.63 0.87
C PHE A 7 -11.56 -0.24 1.37
N LYS A 8 -12.77 0.24 1.01
CA LYS A 8 -13.25 1.57 1.43
C LYS A 8 -13.34 1.70 2.96
N TYR A 9 -13.80 0.64 3.62
CA TYR A 9 -13.87 0.60 5.08
C TYR A 9 -12.49 0.69 5.72
N MET A 10 -11.50 -0.08 5.23
CA MET A 10 -10.13 -0.04 5.72
C MET A 10 -9.44 1.30 5.48
N VAL A 11 -9.69 1.93 4.33
CA VAL A 11 -9.19 3.27 4.01
C VAL A 11 -9.73 4.30 5.01
N ASN A 12 -11.03 4.26 5.29
CA ASN A 12 -11.67 5.18 6.21
C ASN A 12 -11.23 4.95 7.68
N GLU A 13 -11.26 3.70 8.15
CA GLU A 13 -10.87 3.31 9.51
C GLU A 13 -9.43 3.74 9.84
N ARG A 14 -8.52 3.56 8.87
CA ARG A 14 -7.09 3.85 9.03
C ARG A 14 -6.72 5.28 8.61
N LYS A 15 -7.70 6.09 8.23
CA LYS A 15 -7.54 7.47 7.75
C LYS A 15 -6.48 7.57 6.64
N ILE A 16 -6.52 6.64 5.69
CA ILE A 16 -5.63 6.65 4.53
C ILE A 16 -6.14 7.73 3.59
N ARG A 17 -5.30 8.71 3.28
CA ARG A 17 -5.66 9.79 2.33
C ARG A 17 -5.78 9.21 0.92
N GLU A 18 -6.80 9.62 0.19
CA GLU A 18 -7.02 9.19 -1.21
C GLU A 18 -5.85 9.58 -2.12
N GLU A 19 -5.19 10.70 -1.83
CA GLU A 19 -3.97 11.13 -2.51
C GLU A 19 -2.86 10.08 -2.45
N TRP A 20 -2.64 9.47 -1.28
CA TRP A 20 -1.64 8.41 -1.12
C TRP A 20 -2.04 7.14 -1.86
N ILE A 21 -3.33 6.84 -1.95
CA ILE A 21 -3.86 5.72 -2.74
C ILE A 21 -3.55 5.96 -4.21
N ASN A 22 -3.93 7.12 -4.75
CA ASN A 22 -3.67 7.49 -6.14
C ASN A 22 -2.17 7.48 -6.44
N GLN A 23 -1.33 8.06 -5.59
CA GLN A 23 0.13 8.02 -5.76
C GLN A 23 0.67 6.58 -5.76
N THR A 24 0.18 5.71 -4.88
CA THR A 24 0.63 4.30 -4.81
C THR A 24 0.20 3.50 -6.04
N LEU A 25 -0.95 3.82 -6.63
CA LEU A 25 -1.46 3.15 -7.83
C LEU A 25 -0.79 3.65 -9.11
N ASN A 26 -0.51 4.95 -9.22
CA ASN A 26 0.14 5.54 -10.39
C ASN A 26 1.66 5.33 -10.37
N GLU A 27 2.30 5.53 -9.22
CA GLU A 27 3.76 5.49 -9.05
C GLU A 27 4.15 4.71 -7.77
N PRO A 28 3.98 3.37 -7.75
CA PRO A 28 4.44 2.55 -6.64
C PRO A 28 5.98 2.54 -6.55
N ASP A 29 6.53 2.56 -5.33
CA ASP A 29 7.98 2.32 -5.13
C ASP A 29 8.34 0.85 -5.40
N ARG A 30 7.41 -0.06 -5.09
CA ARG A 30 7.56 -1.51 -5.30
C ARG A 30 6.23 -2.10 -5.75
N MET A 31 6.32 -2.99 -6.72
CA MET A 31 5.20 -3.79 -7.19
C MET A 31 5.56 -5.26 -7.03
N GLU A 32 4.77 -6.00 -6.24
CA GLU A 32 4.93 -7.44 -6.08
C GLU A 32 3.75 -8.14 -6.74
N GLN A 33 4.00 -8.90 -7.80
CA GLN A 33 2.99 -9.73 -8.43
C GLN A 33 3.06 -11.12 -7.80
N HIS A 34 1.91 -11.62 -7.35
CA HIS A 34 1.77 -12.94 -6.76
C HIS A 34 1.14 -13.90 -7.78
N GLU A 35 1.52 -15.17 -7.72
CA GLU A 35 0.99 -16.24 -8.59
C GLU A 35 -0.52 -16.46 -8.44
N ASP A 36 -1.09 -16.05 -7.30
CA ASP A 36 -2.54 -16.03 -7.03
C ASP A 36 -3.31 -14.99 -7.89
N GLY A 37 -2.61 -14.21 -8.73
CA GLY A 37 -3.19 -13.15 -9.56
C GLY A 37 -3.48 -11.86 -8.79
N THR A 38 -2.89 -11.71 -7.61
CA THR A 38 -2.91 -10.48 -6.82
C THR A 38 -1.63 -9.68 -7.02
N ILE A 39 -1.76 -8.36 -7.08
CA ILE A 39 -0.68 -7.39 -7.25
C ILE A 39 -0.66 -6.50 -6.03
N HIS A 40 0.49 -6.46 -5.35
CA HIS A 40 0.73 -5.61 -4.20
C HIS A 40 1.51 -4.37 -4.63
N PHE A 41 0.85 -3.23 -4.56
CA PHE A 41 1.45 -1.92 -4.77
C PHE A 41 1.91 -1.37 -3.44
N ILE A 42 3.20 -1.09 -3.33
CA ILE A 42 3.84 -0.65 -2.10
C ILE A 42 4.52 0.67 -2.39
N LYS A 43 4.14 1.72 -1.64
CA LYS A 43 4.74 3.04 -1.75
C LYS A 43 5.18 3.54 -0.39
N ARG A 44 6.33 4.19 -0.31
CA ARG A 44 6.75 4.87 0.91
C ARG A 44 6.08 6.23 0.97
N ILE A 45 5.37 6.51 2.06
CA ILE A 45 4.71 7.78 2.32
C ILE A 45 5.54 8.57 3.34
N PRO A 46 6.51 9.40 2.88
CA PRO A 46 7.34 10.21 3.77
C PRO A 46 6.49 11.15 4.64
N GLU A 47 5.42 11.72 4.08
CA GLU A 47 4.49 12.63 4.75
C GLU A 47 3.80 12.02 5.99
N ASN A 48 3.67 10.70 6.05
CA ASN A 48 3.03 10.00 7.16
C ASN A 48 4.05 9.40 8.14
N GLY A 49 5.19 10.08 8.32
CA GLY A 49 6.30 9.61 9.16
C GLY A 49 7.09 8.46 8.51
N GLY A 50 7.18 8.44 7.18
CA GLY A 50 7.92 7.44 6.43
C GLY A 50 7.31 6.03 6.46
N ARG A 51 5.99 5.93 6.65
CA ARG A 51 5.26 4.65 6.63
C ARG A 51 5.14 4.12 5.21
N TRP A 52 5.09 2.80 5.07
CA TRP A 52 4.90 2.15 3.78
C TRP A 52 3.42 1.83 3.62
N LEU A 53 2.77 2.36 2.58
CA LEU A 53 1.40 2.03 2.21
C LEU A 53 1.43 0.84 1.25
N ARG A 54 0.75 -0.25 1.62
CA ARG A 54 0.56 -1.43 0.79
C ARG A 54 -0.90 -1.51 0.36
N ILE A 55 -1.12 -1.65 -0.94
CA ILE A 55 -2.42 -1.78 -1.59
C ILE A 55 -2.45 -3.10 -2.35
N VAL A 56 -3.43 -3.93 -2.04
CA VAL A 56 -3.60 -5.25 -2.66
C VAL A 56 -4.71 -5.16 -3.70
N ILE A 57 -4.38 -5.50 -4.94
CA ILE A 57 -5.28 -5.50 -6.08
C ILE A 57 -5.39 -6.93 -6.62
N ASN A 58 -6.60 -7.43 -6.81
CA ASN A 58 -6.82 -8.65 -7.55
C ASN A 58 -6.95 -8.30 -9.04
N SER A 59 -5.94 -8.70 -9.83
CA SER A 59 -5.92 -8.55 -11.30
C SER A 59 -6.39 -9.81 -12.02
N SER A 60 -6.66 -10.90 -11.29
CA SER A 60 -7.20 -12.14 -11.84
C SER A 60 -8.66 -12.01 -12.27
N ILE A 61 -9.35 -10.94 -11.86
CA ILE A 61 -10.75 -10.66 -12.17
C ILE A 61 -10.88 -9.34 -12.93
N SER A 62 -11.75 -9.30 -13.93
CA SER A 62 -12.06 -8.09 -14.68
C SER A 62 -13.48 -7.61 -14.34
N PRO A 63 -13.65 -6.35 -13.88
CA PRO A 63 -12.61 -5.33 -13.68
C PRO A 63 -11.75 -5.57 -12.43
N ASN A 64 -10.47 -5.18 -12.48
CA ASN A 64 -9.52 -5.29 -11.36
C ASN A 64 -10.11 -4.72 -10.07
N ARG A 65 -9.98 -5.45 -8.95
CA ARG A 65 -10.56 -5.05 -7.66
C ARG A 65 -9.51 -4.74 -6.62
N ALA A 66 -9.60 -3.58 -5.98
CA ALA A 66 -8.82 -3.27 -4.80
C ALA A 66 -9.43 -4.00 -3.60
N ILE A 67 -8.66 -4.92 -3.03
CA ILE A 67 -9.10 -5.80 -1.95
C ILE A 67 -8.89 -5.12 -0.61
N THR A 68 -7.67 -4.62 -0.35
CA THR A 68 -7.33 -3.99 0.94
C THR A 68 -6.20 -2.95 0.80
N ALA A 69 -6.13 -2.01 1.73
CA ALA A 69 -5.05 -1.04 1.88
C ALA A 69 -4.66 -0.88 3.35
N PHE A 70 -3.36 -0.87 3.63
CA PHE A 70 -2.83 -0.73 4.98
C PHE A 70 -1.43 -0.17 5.02
N PHE A 71 -1.09 0.48 6.14
CA PHE A 71 0.29 0.87 6.43
C PHE A 71 1.05 -0.32 7.01
N ASP A 72 2.10 -0.75 6.31
CA ASP A 72 3.06 -1.70 6.84
C ASP A 72 3.91 -1.02 7.92
N ARG A 73 3.64 -1.41 9.18
CA ARG A 73 4.32 -0.88 10.36
C ARG A 73 5.69 -1.54 10.60
N ARG A 74 5.97 -2.69 9.97
CA ARG A 74 7.22 -3.45 10.17
C ARG A 74 8.38 -2.81 9.41
N LEU A 75 8.11 -2.23 8.23
CA LEU A 75 9.09 -1.52 7.42
C LEU A 75 9.53 -0.16 7.99
N ARG A 76 8.96 0.30 9.12
CA ARG A 76 9.35 1.57 9.76
C ARG A 76 10.73 1.50 10.46
N ARG A 77 11.33 0.32 10.60
CA ARG A 77 12.50 0.11 11.47
C ARG A 77 13.87 0.18 10.79
N SER A 78 13.97 0.67 9.55
CA SER A 78 15.28 0.75 8.86
C SER A 78 16.09 2.02 9.12
N LYS A 79 15.75 2.84 10.12
CA LYS A 79 16.67 3.89 10.61
C LYS A 79 16.63 4.00 12.13
N ASN A 80 17.48 3.19 12.77
CA ASN A 80 18.21 3.40 14.03
C ASN A 80 19.14 2.16 14.10
N GLU A 81 20.46 2.21 14.21
CA GLU A 81 21.34 3.18 14.88
C GLU A 81 22.80 2.82 14.54
N ASN A 82 23.68 3.83 14.50
CA ASN A 82 25.13 3.80 14.80
C ASN A 82 26.04 2.70 14.21
N GLN A 83 26.90 3.13 13.27
CA GLN A 83 28.32 2.83 13.40
C GLN A 83 29.12 4.13 13.24
N SER A 84 29.13 4.92 14.31
CA SER A 84 30.26 5.80 14.60
C SER A 84 31.40 4.92 15.11
N ARG A 85 32.49 4.84 14.36
CA ARG A 85 33.88 4.83 14.85
C ARG A 85 34.82 4.85 13.67
#